data_AF-A0ABD5W8P6-F1
#
_entry.id   AF-A0ABD5W8P6-F1
#
_cell.length_a   1.000
_cell.length_b   1.000
_cell.length_c   1.000
_cell.angle_alpha   90.00
_cell.angle_beta   90.00
_cell.angle_gamma   90.00
#
_symmetry.space_group_name_H-M   'P 1'
#
loop_
_entity.id
_entity.type
_entity.pdbx_description
1 polymer ?
#
loop_
_entity_poly.entity_id
_entity_poly.type
_entity_poly.pdbx_seq_one_letter_code
_entity_poly.pdbx_strand_id
1 'polypeptide(L)' 'MGIGISGSCEQCDWFYLGTGYPEVTKAYQDHLRDEHPEVWLRR' A
#
# COMPACT_ATOMS: atom_id res chain seq x y z
N MET A 1 3.39 10.18 20.76
CA MET A 1 3.11 8.92 20.07
C MET A 1 2.52 9.23 18.70
N GLY A 2 3.24 8.95 17.62
CA GLY A 2 2.63 8.96 16.27
C GLY A 2 1.77 7.72 16.12
N ILE A 3 0.56 7.87 15.60
CA ILE A 3 -0.32 6.74 15.30
C ILE A 3 0.31 6.03 14.09
N GLY A 4 0.90 4.86 14.31
CA GLY A 4 1.40 4.03 13.21
C GLY A 4 0.23 3.68 12.28
N ILE A 5 0.45 3.80 10.98
CA ILE A 5 -0.56 3.48 9.97
C ILE A 5 -0.11 2.21 9.26
N SER A 6 -1.06 1.32 8.99
CA SER A 6 -0.83 0.10 8.22
C SER A 6 -1.48 0.19 6.85
N GLY A 7 -0.81 -0.33 5.84
CA GLY A 7 -1.36 -0.60 4.52
C GLY A 7 -1.50 -2.11 4.34
N SER A 8 -2.62 -2.54 3.77
CA SER A 8 -2.88 -3.93 3.42
C SER A 8 -3.43 -3.98 2.00
N CYS A 9 -3.02 -4.98 1.23
CA CYS A 9 -3.57 -5.21 -0.09
C CYS A 9 -4.85 -6.05 -0.01
N GLU A 10 -5.83 -5.71 -0.83
CA GLU A 10 -7.09 -6.46 -0.92
C GLU A 10 -6.99 -7.65 -1.90
N GLN A 11 -5.93 -7.68 -2.71
CA GLN A 11 -5.71 -8.67 -3.77
C GLN A 11 -4.72 -9.77 -3.38
N CYS A 12 -3.87 -9.51 -2.39
CA CYS A 12 -2.90 -10.45 -1.87
C CYS A 12 -2.62 -10.17 -0.38
N ASP A 13 -1.82 -11.03 0.25
CA ASP A 13 -1.48 -10.92 1.68
C ASP A 13 -0.41 -9.84 1.99
N TRP A 14 -0.21 -8.88 1.09
CA TRP A 14 0.77 -7.82 1.31
C TRP A 14 0.34 -6.90 2.46
N PHE A 15 1.26 -6.68 3.39
CA PHE A 15 1.05 -5.84 4.56
C PHE A 15 2.29 -4.99 4.85
N TYR A 16 2.08 -3.71 5.16
CA TYR A 16 3.13 -2.76 5.45
C TYR A 16 2.76 -1.87 6.63
N LEU A 17 3.66 -1.78 7.62
CA LEU A 17 3.53 -0.87 8.76
C LEU A 17 4.44 0.32 8.56
N GLY A 18 3.87 1.52 8.51
CA GLY A 18 4.60 2.75 8.34
C GLY A 18 4.33 3.77 9.44
N THR A 19 5.19 4.79 9.48
CA THR A 19 5.13 5.84 10.51
C THR A 19 4.16 6.97 10.16
N GLY A 20 3.61 6.96 8.94
CA GLY A 20 2.63 7.94 8.50
C GLY A 20 1.97 7.61 7.16
N TYR A 21 0.87 8.29 6.89
CA TYR A 21 0.04 8.09 5.70
C TYR A 21 0.79 8.18 4.36
N PRO A 22 1.68 9.17 4.12
CA PRO A 22 2.36 9.27 2.82
C PRO A 22 3.34 8.12 2.57
N GLU A 23 3.97 7.60 3.62
CA GLU A 23 4.89 6.46 3.55
C GLU A 23 4.12 5.19 3.16
N VAL A 24 3.04 4.90 3.89
CA VAL A 24 2.19 3.72 3.66
C VAL A 24 1.51 3.79 2.29
N THR A 25 0.99 4.95 1.91
CA THR A 25 0.35 5.14 0.61
C THR A 25 1.34 4.91 -0.53
N LYS A 26 2.58 5.40 -0.41
CA LYS A 26 3.60 5.19 -1.42
C LYS A 26 3.96 3.71 -1.53
N ALA A 27 4.18 3.02 -0.41
CA ALA A 27 4.47 1.59 -0.41
C ALA A 27 3.33 0.77 -1.02
N TYR A 28 2.08 1.13 -0.72
CA TYR A 28 0.90 0.47 -1.28
C TYR A 28 0.77 0.68 -2.79
N GLN A 29 0.97 1.92 -3.27
CA GLN A 29 0.91 2.24 -4.69
C GLN A 29 2.05 1.58 -5.48
N ASP A 30 3.25 1.51 -4.90
CA ASP A 30 4.40 0.82 -5.51
C ASP A 30 4.14 -0.68 -5.64
N HIS A 31 3.62 -1.31 -4.58
CA HIS A 31 3.20 -2.71 -4.59
C HIS A 31 2.12 -2.97 -5.64
N LEU A 32 1.06 -2.15 -5.69
CA LEU A 32 0.01 -2.31 -6.70
C LEU A 32 0.57 -2.17 -8.11
N ARG A 33 1.51 -1.25 -8.35
CA ARG A 33 2.11 -1.06 -9.67
C ARG A 33 2.92 -2.28 -10.13
N ASP A 34 3.67 -2.91 -9.22
CA ASP A 34 4.56 -4.03 -9.54
C ASP A 34 3.80 -5.36 -9.63
N GLU A 35 2.98 -5.66 -8.61
CA GLU A 35 2.34 -6.96 -8.43
C GLU A 35 0.91 -7.01 -9.01
N HIS A 36 0.21 -5.87 -9.03
CA HIS A 36 -1.19 -5.79 -9.47
C HIS A 36 -1.43 -4.67 -10.49
N PRO A 37 -0.68 -4.61 -11.60
CA PRO A 37 -0.77 -3.51 -12.57
C PRO A 37 -2.18 -3.36 -13.16
N GLU A 38 -2.93 -4.46 -13.25
CA GLU A 38 -4.34 -4.46 -13.69
C GLU A 38 -5.29 -3.71 -12.74
N VAL A 39 -4.99 -3.74 -11.44
CA VAL A 39 -5.77 -3.05 -10.40
C VAL A 39 -5.28 -1.61 -10.28
N TRP A 40 -3.96 -1.40 -10.39
CA TRP A 40 -3.35 -0.08 -10.37
C TRP A 40 -3.83 0.82 -11.52
N LEU A 41 -4.01 0.26 -12.72
CA LEU A 41 -4.46 1.00 -13.91
C LEU A 41 -5.98 1.11 -14.06
N ARG A 42 -6.76 0.57 -13.12
CA ARG A 42 -8.22 0.59 -13.23
C ARG A 42 -8.76 1.99 -12.87
N ARG A 43 -8.90 2.81 -13.91
CA ARG A 43 -9.51 4.15 -13.90
C ARG A 43 -11.02 4.08 -13.67
#